data_AF-A0A356P8S2-F1
#
_entry.id   AF-A0A356P8S2-F1
#
_cell.length_a   1.000
_cell.length_b   1.000
_cell.length_c   1.000
_cell.angle_alpha   90.00
_cell.angle_beta   90.00
_cell.angle_gamma   90.00
#
_symmetry.space_group_name_H-M   'P 1'
#
loop_
_entity.id
_entity.type
_entity.pdbx_description
1 polymer ?
#
loop_
_entity_poly.entity_id
_entity_poly.type
_entity_poly.pdbx_seq_one_letter_code
_entity_poly.pdbx_strand_id
1 'polypeptide(L)'
;MKKYISVKKPLKIILDIIYWMCVIVIILSIPYALILVIDRPSGLPYLSIKDIIITLIEIITYSLILHELRKIMGRIIKTTPFSLENVSGFRKMSMYITFAGGVDFINSVLNKNFNILRFDSAGPIRIDIISFLILAGTVLVIAEVLEKAIKIKDENDFTI
;
A
#
# COMPACT_ATOMS: atom_id res chain seq x y z
N MET A 1 -14.46 5.58 35.16
CA MET A 1 -13.39 5.66 34.14
C MET A 1 -13.75 4.79 32.96
N LYS A 2 -14.00 5.36 31.77
CA LYS A 2 -14.16 4.55 30.54
C LYS A 2 -12.81 3.93 30.19
N LYS A 3 -12.73 2.60 30.22
CA LYS A 3 -11.56 1.83 29.79
C LYS A 3 -11.45 1.98 28.27
N TYR A 4 -10.66 2.95 27.80
CA TYR A 4 -10.34 3.07 26.38
C TYR A 4 -9.66 1.77 25.95
N ILE A 5 -10.35 0.97 25.14
CA ILE A 5 -9.76 -0.22 24.52
C ILE A 5 -8.63 0.30 23.62
N SER A 6 -7.39 -0.04 23.95
CA SER A 6 -6.23 0.39 23.18
C SER A 6 -6.24 -0.33 21.82
N VAL A 7 -6.76 0.36 20.80
CA VAL A 7 -6.86 -0.13 19.40
C VAL A 7 -5.49 -0.43 18.79
N LYS A 8 -4.42 0.09 19.39
CA LYS A 8 -3.03 -0.02 18.91
C LYS A 8 -2.56 -1.47 18.76
N LYS A 9 -2.80 -2.32 19.77
CA LYS A 9 -2.31 -3.71 19.78
C LYS A 9 -3.04 -4.60 18.77
N PRO A 10 -4.39 -4.64 18.73
CA PRO A 10 -5.12 -5.41 17.72
C PRO A 10 -4.76 -4.99 16.29
N LEU A 11 -4.67 -3.68 16.02
CA LEU A 11 -4.34 -3.17 14.69
C LEU A 11 -2.94 -3.63 14.23
N LYS A 12 -1.95 -3.61 15.12
CA LYS A 12 -0.59 -4.09 14.80
C LYS A 12 -0.56 -5.58 14.46
N ILE A 13 -1.32 -6.39 15.19
CA ILE A 13 -1.42 -7.84 14.94
C ILE A 13 -2.04 -8.08 13.56
N ILE A 14 -3.13 -7.38 13.22
CA ILE A 14 -3.77 -7.48 11.91
C ILE A 14 -2.78 -7.10 10.80
N LEU A 15 -2.05 -6.00 10.96
CA LEU A 15 -1.02 -5.57 10.00
C LEU A 15 0.11 -6.60 9.84
N ASP A 16 0.54 -7.24 10.93
CA ASP A 16 1.57 -8.27 10.89
C ASP A 16 1.09 -9.52 10.15
N ILE A 17 -0.15 -9.96 10.40
CA ILE A 17 -0.76 -11.10 9.70
C ILE A 17 -0.84 -10.82 8.20
N ILE A 18 -1.41 -9.67 7.81
CA ILE A 18 -1.57 -9.31 6.39
C ILE A 18 -0.20 -9.22 5.72
N TYR A 19 0.79 -8.59 6.36
CA TYR A 19 2.15 -8.49 5.83
C TYR A 19 2.77 -9.87 5.58
N TRP A 20 2.68 -10.79 6.54
CA TRP A 20 3.23 -12.14 6.38
C TRP A 20 2.48 -12.97 5.35
N MET A 21 1.16 -12.80 5.23
CA MET A 21 0.39 -13.40 4.13
C MET A 21 0.92 -12.92 2.76
N CYS A 22 1.17 -11.62 2.60
CA CYS A 22 1.76 -11.10 1.36
C CYS A 22 3.14 -11.70 1.07
N VAL A 23 4.00 -11.83 2.09
CA VAL A 23 5.33 -12.47 1.93
C VAL A 23 5.20 -13.92 1.47
N ILE A 24 4.29 -14.69 2.08
CA ILE A 24 4.02 -16.09 1.68
C ILE A 24 3.53 -16.14 0.23
N VAL A 25 2.59 -15.27 -0.15
CA VAL A 25 2.07 -15.19 -1.52
C VAL A 25 3.20 -14.89 -2.51
N ILE A 26 4.11 -13.95 -2.21
CA ILE A 26 5.27 -13.65 -3.08
C ILE A 26 6.13 -14.90 -3.27
N ILE A 27 6.50 -15.57 -2.17
CA ILE A 27 7.36 -16.76 -2.21
C ILE A 27 6.73 -17.88 -3.04
N LEU A 28 5.41 -18.08 -2.94
CA LEU A 28 4.68 -19.11 -3.69
C LEU A 28 4.40 -18.69 -5.15
N SER A 29 4.27 -17.40 -5.42
CA SER A 29 3.91 -16.88 -6.75
C SER A 29 5.02 -17.09 -7.80
N ILE A 30 6.29 -17.01 -7.40
CA ILE A 30 7.43 -17.17 -8.31
C ILE A 30 7.54 -18.61 -8.86
N PRO A 31 7.59 -19.68 -8.04
CA PRO A 31 7.62 -21.05 -8.57
C PRO A 31 6.33 -21.39 -9.31
N TYR A 32 5.18 -20.88 -8.87
CA TYR A 32 3.92 -21.07 -9.59
C TYR A 32 3.95 -20.44 -10.99
N ALA A 33 4.46 -19.21 -11.11
CA ALA A 33 4.65 -18.55 -12.39
C ALA A 33 5.59 -19.33 -13.33
N LEU A 34 6.68 -19.91 -12.79
CA LEU A 34 7.61 -20.73 -13.56
C LEU A 34 6.93 -22.00 -14.12
N ILE A 35 6.12 -22.68 -13.31
CA ILE A 35 5.36 -23.87 -13.77
C ILE A 35 4.42 -23.49 -14.91
N LEU A 36 3.68 -22.39 -14.79
CA LEU A 36 2.74 -21.93 -15.84
C LEU A 36 3.42 -21.62 -17.17
N VAL A 37 4.69 -21.21 -17.15
CA VAL A 37 5.48 -20.92 -18.35
C VAL A 37 6.09 -22.19 -18.97
N ILE A 38 6.56 -23.13 -18.15
CA ILE A 38 7.29 -24.33 -18.59
C ILE A 38 6.36 -25.48 -19.00
N ASP A 39 5.38 -25.80 -18.17
CA ASP A 39 4.48 -26.93 -18.36
C ASP A 39 3.07 -26.55 -17.94
N ARG A 40 2.31 -25.99 -18.89
CA ARG A 40 0.98 -25.46 -18.63
C ARG A 40 0.01 -26.60 -18.32
N PRO A 41 -0.55 -26.69 -17.11
CA PRO A 41 -1.55 -27.70 -16.78
C PRO A 41 -2.82 -27.50 -17.61
N SER A 42 -3.35 -28.58 -18.17
CA SER A 42 -4.64 -28.57 -18.87
C SER A 42 -5.76 -28.18 -17.90
N GLY A 43 -6.47 -27.08 -18.19
CA GLY A 43 -7.60 -26.59 -17.38
C GLY A 43 -7.41 -25.23 -16.72
N LEU A 44 -6.20 -24.65 -16.78
CA LEU A 44 -5.96 -23.29 -16.25
C LEU A 44 -6.15 -22.20 -17.32
N PRO A 45 -6.68 -21.02 -16.94
CA PRO A 45 -6.79 -19.89 -17.85
C PRO A 45 -5.42 -19.48 -18.38
N TYR A 46 -5.39 -18.97 -19.61
CA TYR A 46 -4.15 -18.46 -20.19
C TYR A 46 -3.77 -17.16 -19.47
N LEU A 47 -2.65 -17.18 -18.75
CA LEU A 47 -2.01 -15.99 -18.20
C LEU A 47 -0.86 -15.61 -19.11
N SER A 48 -0.85 -14.38 -19.61
CA SER A 48 0.28 -13.89 -20.37
C SER A 48 1.46 -13.59 -19.43
N ILE A 49 2.69 -13.63 -19.95
CA ILE A 49 3.89 -13.22 -19.19
C ILE A 49 3.71 -11.79 -18.64
N LYS A 50 3.05 -10.91 -19.40
CA LYS A 50 2.68 -9.56 -18.98
C LYS A 50 1.84 -9.59 -17.70
N ASP A 51 0.79 -10.42 -17.64
CA ASP A 51 -0.11 -10.50 -16.47
C ASP A 51 0.64 -10.98 -15.22
N ILE A 52 1.55 -11.94 -15.39
CA ILE A 52 2.42 -12.43 -14.32
C ILE A 52 3.30 -11.30 -13.77
N ILE A 53 3.98 -10.57 -14.67
CA ILE A 53 4.87 -9.46 -14.29
C ILE A 53 4.10 -8.36 -13.55
N ILE A 54 2.96 -7.94 -14.08
CA ILE A 54 2.13 -6.89 -13.47
C ILE A 54 1.66 -7.32 -12.08
N THR A 55 1.18 -8.57 -11.95
CA THR A 55 0.75 -9.13 -10.67
C THR A 55 1.88 -9.13 -9.63
N LEU A 56 3.09 -9.52 -10.03
CA LEU A 56 4.27 -9.51 -9.15
C LEU A 56 4.62 -8.08 -8.70
N ILE A 57 4.61 -7.11 -9.63
CA ILE A 57 4.87 -5.70 -9.31
C ILE A 57 3.86 -5.17 -8.31
N GLU A 58 2.57 -5.45 -8.50
CA GLU A 58 1.50 -5.02 -7.60
C GLU A 58 1.66 -5.62 -6.20
N ILE A 59 1.85 -6.94 -6.09
CA ILE A 59 2.01 -7.62 -4.79
C ILE A 59 3.22 -7.07 -4.03
N ILE A 60 4.35 -6.85 -4.72
CA ILE A 60 5.55 -6.24 -4.11
C ILE A 60 5.24 -4.82 -3.64
N THR A 61 4.58 -4.01 -4.46
CA THR A 61 4.25 -2.62 -4.12
C THR A 61 3.32 -2.54 -2.90
N TYR A 62 2.26 -3.35 -2.85
CA TYR A 62 1.38 -3.42 -1.68
C TYR A 62 2.11 -3.92 -0.43
N SER A 63 3.05 -4.85 -0.58
CA SER A 63 3.88 -5.32 0.53
C SER A 63 4.77 -4.21 1.09
N LEU A 64 5.30 -3.33 0.24
CA LEU A 64 6.07 -2.15 0.67
C LEU A 64 5.21 -1.12 1.41
N ILE A 65 3.97 -0.90 0.96
CA ILE A 65 2.99 -0.04 1.66
C ILE A 65 2.71 -0.61 3.06
N LEU A 66 2.40 -1.91 3.15
CA LEU A 66 2.15 -2.59 4.43
C LEU A 66 3.38 -2.56 5.34
N HIS A 67 4.58 -2.69 4.78
CA HIS A 67 5.84 -2.63 5.51
C HIS A 67 6.03 -1.28 6.23
N GLU A 68 5.81 -0.17 5.52
CA GLU A 68 5.89 1.16 6.12
C GLU A 68 4.80 1.38 7.18
N LEU A 69 3.56 0.99 6.89
CA LEU A 69 2.45 1.10 7.84
C LEU A 69 2.72 0.30 9.12
N ARG A 70 3.27 -0.92 9.00
CA ARG A 70 3.69 -1.77 10.11
C ARG A 70 4.76 -1.10 10.96
N LYS A 71 5.76 -0.46 10.34
CA LYS A 71 6.83 0.27 11.05
C LYS A 71 6.28 1.47 11.81
N ILE A 72 5.41 2.25 11.18
CA ILE A 72 4.74 3.41 11.81
C ILE A 72 3.92 2.94 13.02
N MET A 73 3.09 1.90 12.87
CA MET A 73 2.30 1.35 13.97
C MET A 73 3.20 0.84 15.12
N GLY A 74 4.35 0.23 14.79
CA GLY A 74 5.34 -0.18 15.79
C GLY A 74 5.88 0.99 16.61
N ARG A 75 6.17 2.13 15.96
CA ARG A 75 6.62 3.37 16.63
C ARG A 75 5.52 4.02 17.46
N ILE A 76 4.27 4.04 16.97
CA ILE A 76 3.10 4.52 17.73
C ILE A 76 2.89 3.71 19.04
N ILE A 77 3.13 2.39 19.01
CA ILE A 77 3.06 1.55 20.22
C ILE A 77 4.20 1.87 21.18
N LYS A 78 5.41 2.13 20.67
CA LYS A 78 6.59 2.54 21.46
C LYS A 78 6.55 4.01 21.90
N THR A 79 5.39 4.66 21.83
CA THR A 79 5.16 6.05 22.24
C THR A 79 6.06 7.08 21.56
N THR A 80 6.53 6.79 20.34
CA THR A 80 7.28 7.75 19.50
C THR A 80 6.51 8.12 18.22
N PRO A 81 5.29 8.70 18.33
CA PRO A 81 4.49 9.06 17.16
C PRO A 81 5.07 10.27 16.40
N PHE A 82 5.68 11.22 17.11
CA PHE A 82 6.30 12.43 16.57
C PHE A 82 7.77 12.16 16.25
N SER A 83 8.02 11.46 15.15
CA SER A 83 9.39 11.13 14.73
C SER A 83 9.58 11.36 13.23
N LEU A 84 10.78 11.79 12.83
CA LEU A 84 11.11 12.01 11.42
C LEU A 84 11.08 10.70 10.62
N GLU A 85 11.27 9.54 11.26
CA GLU A 85 11.11 8.24 10.62
C GLU A 85 9.66 7.94 10.27
N ASN A 86 8.68 8.43 11.04
CA ASN A 86 7.27 8.35 10.67
C ASN A 86 6.94 9.27 9.49
N VAL A 87 7.50 10.48 9.45
CA VAL A 87 7.39 11.38 8.30
C VAL A 87 7.93 10.71 7.03
N SER A 88 9.14 10.15 7.11
CA SER A 88 9.76 9.41 5.99
C SER A 88 8.91 8.20 5.59
N GLY A 89 8.36 7.47 6.55
CA GLY A 89 7.47 6.33 6.29
C GLY A 89 6.21 6.73 5.52
N PHE A 90 5.52 7.80 5.93
CA PHE A 90 4.35 8.31 5.21
C PHE A 90 4.72 8.80 3.81
N ARG A 91 5.84 9.53 3.63
CA ARG A 91 6.32 9.94 2.29
C ARG A 91 6.56 8.74 1.37
N LYS A 92 7.24 7.69 1.87
CA LYS A 92 7.44 6.43 1.12
C LYS A 92 6.12 5.75 0.76
N MET A 93 5.19 5.66 1.72
CA MET A 93 3.85 5.12 1.43
C MET A 93 3.14 5.89 0.31
N SER A 94 3.17 7.23 0.34
CA SER A 94 2.59 8.06 -0.72
C SER A 94 3.20 7.75 -2.10
N MET A 95 4.54 7.62 -2.16
CA MET A 95 5.25 7.24 -3.39
C MET A 95 4.82 5.86 -3.88
N TYR A 96 4.75 4.85 -3.00
CA TYR A 96 4.32 3.50 -3.36
C TYR A 96 2.86 3.44 -3.82
N ILE A 97 1.95 4.19 -3.17
CA ILE A 97 0.53 4.27 -3.57
C ILE A 97 0.41 4.92 -4.96
N THR A 98 1.17 5.99 -5.21
CA THR A 98 1.23 6.64 -6.53
C THR A 98 1.75 5.67 -7.59
N PHE A 99 2.80 4.92 -7.28
CA PHE A 99 3.37 3.92 -8.17
C PHE A 99 2.36 2.79 -8.47
N ALA A 100 1.65 2.27 -7.45
CA ALA A 100 0.60 1.27 -7.64
C ALA A 100 -0.50 1.76 -8.59
N GLY A 101 -0.98 3.00 -8.41
CA GLY A 101 -1.96 3.59 -9.31
C GLY A 101 -1.43 3.78 -10.74
N GLY A 102 -0.15 4.09 -10.91
CA GLY A 102 0.50 4.18 -12.22
C GLY A 102 0.58 2.82 -12.93
N VAL A 103 0.93 1.76 -12.20
CA VAL A 103 0.98 0.38 -12.72
C VAL A 103 -0.42 -0.07 -13.16
N ASP A 104 -1.44 0.13 -12.33
CA ASP A 104 -2.83 -0.22 -12.64
C ASP A 104 -3.36 0.56 -13.85
N PHE A 105 -3.04 1.85 -13.95
CA PHE A 105 -3.35 2.67 -15.11
C PHE A 105 -2.71 2.15 -16.40
N ILE A 106 -1.40 1.88 -16.38
CA ILE A 106 -0.69 1.34 -17.53
C ILE A 106 -1.30 -0.01 -17.93
N ASN A 107 -1.60 -0.88 -16.98
CA ASN A 107 -2.23 -2.18 -17.25
C ASN A 107 -3.59 -2.00 -17.95
N SER A 108 -4.41 -1.08 -17.46
CA SER A 108 -5.72 -0.75 -18.03
C SER A 108 -5.62 -0.21 -19.45
N VAL A 109 -4.66 0.68 -19.73
CA VAL A 109 -4.39 1.21 -21.08
C VAL A 109 -3.94 0.08 -22.02
N LEU A 110 -2.99 -0.75 -21.59
CA LEU A 110 -2.47 -1.85 -22.41
C LEU A 110 -3.53 -2.91 -22.72
N ASN A 111 -4.51 -3.11 -21.84
CA ASN A 111 -5.62 -4.04 -22.05
C ASN A 111 -6.81 -3.41 -22.78
N LYS A 112 -6.69 -2.17 -23.29
CA LYS A 112 -7.79 -1.39 -23.90
C LYS A 112 -9.05 -1.29 -23.01
N ASN A 113 -8.86 -1.47 -21.70
CA ASN A 113 -9.91 -1.41 -20.68
C ASN A 113 -9.91 -0.04 -19.97
N PHE A 114 -9.17 0.92 -20.51
CA PHE A 114 -9.02 2.24 -19.93
C PHE A 114 -10.29 3.06 -20.10
N ASN A 115 -10.97 3.31 -18.98
CA ASN A 115 -12.06 4.26 -18.88
C ASN A 115 -11.78 5.13 -17.65
N ILE A 116 -11.56 6.44 -17.86
CA ILE A 116 -11.38 7.43 -16.77
C ILE A 116 -12.60 7.44 -15.84
N LEU A 117 -13.78 7.24 -16.45
CA LEU A 117 -15.05 6.97 -15.79
C LEU A 117 -15.71 5.84 -16.59
N ARG A 118 -15.75 4.63 -16.02
CA ARG A 118 -16.48 3.53 -16.65
C ARG A 118 -17.96 3.65 -16.26
N PHE A 119 -18.77 4.13 -17.19
CA PHE A 119 -20.24 4.01 -17.13
C PHE A 119 -20.61 2.67 -17.75
N ASP A 120 -20.55 1.59 -16.98
CA ASP A 120 -21.03 0.29 -17.43
C ASP A 120 -22.50 0.14 -17.01
N SER A 121 -23.35 -0.36 -17.90
CA SER A 121 -24.71 -0.81 -17.59
C SER A 121 -24.76 -1.91 -16.51
N ALA A 122 -23.62 -2.49 -16.13
CA ALA A 122 -23.50 -3.61 -15.18
C ALA A 122 -22.74 -3.29 -13.86
N GLY A 123 -22.34 -2.05 -13.57
CA GLY A 123 -21.62 -1.82 -12.31
C GLY A 123 -21.15 -0.39 -12.02
N PRO A 124 -20.68 -0.12 -10.78
CA PRO A 124 -20.41 1.22 -10.28
C PRO A 124 -19.25 1.90 -11.01
N ILE A 125 -19.27 3.23 -10.99
CA ILE A 125 -18.22 4.10 -11.52
C ILE A 125 -16.88 3.70 -10.92
N ARG A 126 -15.98 3.19 -11.76
CA ARG A 126 -14.61 2.87 -11.41
C ARG A 126 -13.74 4.13 -11.45
N ILE A 127 -13.56 4.76 -10.29
CA ILE A 127 -12.70 5.93 -10.08
C ILE A 127 -11.29 5.43 -9.70
N ASP A 128 -10.68 4.64 -10.58
CA ASP A 128 -9.55 3.77 -10.20
C ASP A 128 -8.29 4.60 -9.89
N ILE A 129 -7.77 5.35 -10.87
CA ILE A 129 -6.56 6.16 -10.70
C ILE A 129 -6.74 7.35 -9.74
N ILE A 130 -7.90 7.99 -9.75
CA ILE A 130 -8.19 9.14 -8.89
C ILE A 130 -8.19 8.70 -7.42
N SER A 131 -8.68 7.49 -7.10
CA SER A 131 -8.63 6.96 -5.73
C SER A 131 -7.19 6.79 -5.23
N PHE A 132 -6.29 6.28 -6.07
CA PHE A 132 -4.86 6.20 -5.73
C PHE A 132 -4.24 7.57 -5.50
N LEU A 133 -4.55 8.56 -6.34
CA LEU A 133 -4.04 9.93 -6.20
C LEU A 133 -4.55 10.61 -4.92
N ILE A 134 -5.84 10.47 -4.60
CA ILE A 134 -6.43 11.00 -3.37
C ILE A 134 -5.78 10.34 -2.15
N LEU A 135 -5.60 9.01 -2.17
CA LEU A 135 -5.00 8.28 -1.06
C LEU A 135 -3.53 8.65 -0.87
N ALA A 136 -2.76 8.70 -1.95
CA ALA A 136 -1.35 9.12 -1.93
C ALA A 136 -1.21 10.55 -1.42
N GLY A 137 -2.06 11.47 -1.90
CA GLY A 137 -2.10 12.86 -1.46
C GLY A 137 -2.46 12.98 0.02
N THR A 138 -3.45 12.22 0.50
CA THR A 138 -3.85 12.20 1.92
C THR A 138 -2.67 11.76 2.80
N VAL A 139 -1.99 10.67 2.42
CA VAL A 139 -0.83 10.17 3.15
C VAL A 139 0.33 11.18 3.16
N LEU A 140 0.53 11.90 2.05
CA LEU A 140 1.54 12.95 1.97
C LEU A 140 1.19 14.14 2.86
N VAL A 141 -0.07 14.59 2.86
CA VAL A 141 -0.55 15.65 3.76
C VAL A 141 -0.32 15.26 5.23
N ILE A 142 -0.58 14.01 5.60
CA ILE A 142 -0.28 13.51 6.95
C ILE A 142 1.21 13.62 7.26
N ALA A 143 2.10 13.29 6.32
CA ALA A 143 3.53 13.44 6.49
C ALA A 143 3.95 14.90 6.77
N GLU A 144 3.40 15.84 5.98
CA GLU A 144 3.68 17.28 6.11
C GLU A 144 3.15 17.85 7.43
N VAL A 145 1.94 17.46 7.83
CA VAL A 145 1.35 17.86 9.12
C VAL A 145 2.20 17.33 10.27
N LEU A 146 2.64 16.07 10.20
CA LEU A 146 3.48 15.46 11.21
C LEU A 146 4.85 16.15 11.32
N GLU A 147 5.48 16.47 10.19
CA GLU A 147 6.77 17.19 10.19
C GLU A 147 6.63 18.57 10.84
N LYS A 148 5.58 19.32 10.50
CA LYS A 148 5.30 20.61 11.14
C LYS A 148 5.05 20.47 12.64
N ALA A 149 4.30 19.46 13.06
CA ALA A 149 4.04 19.21 14.47
C ALA A 149 5.33 18.88 15.25
N ILE A 150 6.27 18.13 14.65
CA ILE A 150 7.59 17.87 15.25
C ILE A 150 8.36 19.17 15.42
N LYS A 151 8.45 20.01 14.37
CA LYS A 151 9.16 21.31 14.43
C LYS A 151 8.62 22.21 15.54
N ILE A 152 7.30 22.36 15.63
CA ILE A 152 6.65 23.17 16.68
C ILE A 152 6.94 22.62 18.07
N LYS A 153 6.93 21.30 18.23
CA LYS A 153 7.27 20.65 19.51
C LYS A 153 8.73 20.94 19.88
N ASP A 154 9.64 20.78 18.93
CA ASP A 154 11.08 20.98 19.17
C ASP A 154 11.36 22.45 19.53
N GLU A 155 10.79 23.42 18.81
CA GLU A 155 10.90 24.85 19.11
C GLU A 155 10.39 25.19 20.53
N ASN A 156 9.27 24.61 20.95
CA ASN A 156 8.73 24.80 22.30
C ASN A 156 9.61 24.17 23.38
N ASP A 157 10.21 22.99 23.11
CA ASP A 157 11.12 22.32 24.04
C ASP A 157 12.43 23.12 24.27
N PHE A 158 12.83 23.99 23.33
CA PHE A 158 14.01 24.86 23.47
C PHE A 158 13.73 26.22 24.13
N THR A 159 12.46 26.57 24.35
CA THR A 159 12.06 27.91 24.85
C THR A 159 11.68 27.91 26.34
N ILE A 160 11.49 26.74 26.96
CA ILE A 160 11.15 26.58 28.39
C ILE A 160 12.38 26.20 29.20
#